data_AF-A0A521I0P9-F1
#
_entry.id   AF-A0A521I0P9-F1
#
_cell.length_a   1.000
_cell.length_b   1.000
_cell.length_c   1.000
_cell.angle_alpha   90.00
_cell.angle_beta   90.00
_cell.angle_gamma   90.00
#
_symmetry.space_group_name_H-M   'P 1'
#
loop_
_entity.id
_entity.type
_entity.pdbx_description
1 polymer ?
#
loop_
_entity_poly.entity_id
_entity_poly.type
_entity_poly.pdbx_seq_one_letter_code
_entity_poly.pdbx_strand_id
1 'polypeptide(L)' 'MPKQANEQNIQDLARILEKAPGKKSGTLARMLGWSREKVNRGLVTLNDKGVLLYEDGDGHLYPYREDED' A
#
# COMPACT_ATOMS: atom_id res chain seq x y z
N MET A 1 17.20 -4.94 15.40
CA MET A 1 16.24 -5.78 14.63
C MET A 1 15.32 -4.91 13.76
N PRO A 2 15.78 -4.31 12.65
CA PRO A 2 14.97 -3.35 11.87
C PRO A 2 14.14 -3.97 10.73
N LYS A 3 14.42 -5.21 10.31
CA LYS A 3 13.78 -5.84 9.14
C LYS A 3 12.31 -6.22 9.39
N GLN A 4 12.00 -6.83 10.53
CA GLN A 4 10.64 -7.28 10.88
C GLN A 4 9.62 -6.14 10.98
N ALA A 5 10.01 -5.00 11.56
CA ALA A 5 9.11 -3.85 11.67
C ALA A 5 8.72 -3.29 10.30
N ASN A 6 9.63 -3.34 9.32
CA ASN A 6 9.34 -2.89 7.97
C ASN A 6 8.37 -3.84 7.27
N GLU A 7 8.59 -5.15 7.36
CA GLU A 7 7.69 -6.15 6.78
C GLU A 7 6.28 -6.08 7.35
N GLN A 8 6.12 -5.86 8.66
CA GLN A 8 4.80 -5.71 9.27
C GLN A 8 4.06 -4.49 8.70
N ASN A 9 4.76 -3.35 8.54
CA ASN A 9 4.17 -2.17 7.90
C ASN A 9 3.74 -2.48 6.45
N ILE A 10 4.55 -3.19 5.68
CA ILE A 10 4.20 -3.54 4.30
C ILE A 10 2.92 -4.38 4.26
N GLN A 11 2.77 -5.35 5.17
CA GLN A 11 1.57 -6.18 5.27
C GLN A 11 0.33 -5.38 5.69
N ASP A 12 0.44 -4.48 6.65
CA ASP A 12 -0.68 -3.63 7.07
C ASP A 12 -1.14 -2.69 5.94
N LEU A 13 -0.20 -2.19 5.14
CA LEU A 13 -0.51 -1.38 3.96
C LEU A 13 -1.24 -2.22 2.89
N ALA A 14 -0.77 -3.43 2.60
CA ALA A 14 -1.45 -4.34 1.67
C ALA A 14 -2.89 -4.64 2.11
N ARG A 15 -3.09 -5.00 3.38
CA ARG A 15 -4.43 -5.31 3.92
C ARG A 15 -5.39 -4.13 3.83
N ILE A 16 -4.94 -2.90 4.07
CA ILE A 16 -5.83 -1.74 4.00
C ILE A 16 -6.22 -1.44 2.55
N LEU A 17 -5.31 -1.65 1.60
CA LEU A 17 -5.57 -1.51 0.17
C LEU A 17 -6.60 -2.54 -0.31
N GLU A 18 -6.50 -3.78 0.16
CA GLU A 18 -7.50 -4.83 -0.13
C GLU A 18 -8.88 -4.52 0.47
N LYS A 19 -8.92 -3.99 1.70
CA LYS A 19 -10.17 -3.64 2.38
C LYS A 19 -10.82 -2.35 1.86
N ALA A 20 -10.02 -1.43 1.34
CA ALA A 20 -10.46 -0.12 0.88
C ALA A 20 -9.77 0.27 -0.44
N PRO A 21 -10.09 -0.40 -1.55
CA PRO A 21 -9.58 -0.03 -2.86
C PRO A 21 -10.10 1.36 -3.28
N GLY A 22 -9.34 2.03 -4.14
CA GLY A 22 -9.66 3.37 -4.64
C GLY A 22 -9.42 4.50 -3.64
N LYS A 23 -8.68 4.28 -2.55
CA LYS A 23 -8.31 5.35 -1.61
C LYS A 23 -7.00 6.01 -2.03
N LYS A 24 -6.92 7.33 -1.90
CA LYS A 24 -5.69 8.08 -2.15
C LYS A 24 -4.65 7.80 -1.06
N SER A 25 -3.36 7.91 -1.40
CA SER A 25 -2.22 7.74 -0.46
C SER A 25 -2.37 8.57 0.83
N GLY A 26 -2.86 9.80 0.71
CA GLY A 26 -3.13 10.68 1.85
C GLY A 26 -4.26 10.18 2.77
N THR A 27 -5.24 9.46 2.23
CA THR A 27 -6.32 8.85 3.02
C THR A 27 -5.81 7.62 3.76
N LEU A 28 -5.01 6.78 3.08
CA LEU A 28 -4.36 5.62 3.70
C LEU A 28 -3.43 6.05 4.85
N ALA A 29 -2.67 7.14 4.66
CA ALA A 29 -1.82 7.72 5.69
C ALA A 29 -2.61 8.08 6.96
N ARG A 30 -3.80 8.68 6.80
CA ARG A 30 -4.69 8.99 7.94
C ARG A 30 -5.25 7.75 8.61
N MET A 31 -5.65 6.73 7.83
CA MET A 31 -6.22 5.50 8.37
C MET A 31 -5.19 4.67 9.16
N LEU A 32 -3.93 4.66 8.70
CA LEU A 32 -2.83 3.93 9.34
C LEU A 32 -2.09 4.76 10.41
N GLY A 33 -2.40 6.06 10.54
CA GLY A 33 -1.67 6.98 11.42
C GLY A 33 -0.20 7.16 11.00
N TRP A 34 0.09 7.06 9.70
CA TRP A 34 1.44 7.14 9.16
C TRP A 34 1.69 8.46 8.44
N SER A 35 2.97 8.84 8.34
CA SER A 35 3.40 9.92 7.44
C SER A 35 3.19 9.52 5.97
N ARG A 36 2.89 10.50 5.11
CA ARG A 36 2.77 10.28 3.66
C ARG A 36 4.03 9.64 3.05
N GLU A 37 5.22 10.07 3.51
CA GLU A 37 6.49 9.45 3.09
C GLU A 37 6.57 7.96 3.42
N LYS A 38 6.11 7.56 4.61
CA LYS A 38 6.12 6.16 5.04
C LYS A 38 5.18 5.33 4.14
N VAL A 39 4.00 5.88 3.82
CA VAL A 39 3.06 5.24 2.87
C VAL A 39 3.69 5.12 1.50
N ASN A 40 4.24 6.19 0.92
CA ASN A 40 4.85 6.16 -0.41
C ASN A 40 6.01 5.16 -0.50
N ARG A 41 6.91 5.12 0.50
CA ARG A 41 7.98 4.10 0.54
C ARG A 41 7.41 2.69 0.64
N GLY A 42 6.31 2.51 1.38
CA GLY A 42 5.60 1.24 1.47
C GLY A 42 4.99 0.82 0.14
N LEU A 43 4.36 1.74 -0.59
CA LEU A 43 3.79 1.49 -1.92
C LEU A 43 4.88 1.09 -2.93
N VAL A 44 6.03 1.78 -2.94
CA VAL A 44 7.19 1.41 -3.77
C VAL A 44 7.68 0.01 -3.43
N THR A 45 7.77 -0.32 -2.13
CA THR A 45 8.21 -1.65 -1.69
C THR A 45 7.21 -2.74 -2.05
N LEU A 46 5.90 -2.47 -1.98
CA LEU A 46 4.86 -3.41 -2.42
C LEU A 46 4.99 -3.70 -3.91
N ASN A 47 5.17 -2.65 -4.72
CA ASN A 47 5.37 -2.77 -6.16
C ASN A 47 6.65 -3.56 -6.51
N ASP A 48 7.75 -3.32 -5.80
CA ASP A 48 9.02 -4.07 -5.96
C ASP A 48 8.87 -5.56 -5.60
N LYS A 49 7.97 -5.89 -4.67
CA LYS A 49 7.64 -7.27 -4.28
C LYS A 49 6.65 -7.97 -5.22
N GLY A 50 6.26 -7.34 -6.31
CA GLY A 50 5.26 -7.89 -7.25
C GLY A 50 3.82 -7.69 -6.82
N VAL A 51 3.56 -7.00 -5.70
CA VAL A 51 2.21 -6.54 -5.37
C VAL A 51 1.97 -5.28 -6.20
N LEU A 52 1.49 -5.48 -7.41
CA LEU A 52 1.19 -4.38 -8.34
C LEU A 52 0.14 -3.46 -7.68
N LEU A 53 0.43 -2.17 -7.70
CA LEU A 53 -0.47 -1.14 -7.19
C LEU A 53 -0.75 -0.19 -8.34
N TYR A 54 -2.01 -0.14 -8.76
CA TYR A 54 -2.42 0.80 -9.78
C TYR A 54 -2.81 2.12 -9.13
N GLU A 55 -2.10 3.19 -9.46
CA GLU A 55 -2.54 4.56 -9.18
C GLU A 55 -3.21 5.11 -10.44
N ASP A 56 -4.50 5.44 -10.34
CA ASP A 56 -5.24 6.10 -11.42
C ASP A 56 -4.80 7.57 -11.59
N GLY A 57 -5.15 8.22 -12.71
CA GLY A 57 -4.80 9.62 -12.98
C GLY A 57 -5.29 10.63 -11.92
N ASP A 58 -6.27 10.24 -11.11
CA ASP A 58 -6.78 11.03 -9.98
C ASP A 58 -6.05 10.75 -8.64
N GLY A 59 -5.08 9.83 -8.60
CA GLY A 59 -4.34 9.44 -7.41
C GLY A 59 -5.03 8.40 -6.53
N HIS A 60 -5.98 7.63 -7.08
CA HIS A 60 -6.67 6.54 -6.39
C HIS A 60 -5.85 5.25 -6.49
N LEU A 61 -5.60 4.59 -5.36
CA LEU A 61 -4.81 3.35 -5.30
C LEU A 61 -5.70 2.12 -5.31
N TYR A 62 -5.41 1.18 -6.20
CA TYR A 62 -6.09 -0.10 -6.30
C TYR A 62 -5.10 -1.25 -6.07
N PRO A 63 -5.47 -2.26 -5.27
CA PRO A 63 -4.72 -3.50 -5.21
C PRO A 63 -4.84 -4.19 -6.57
N TYR A 64 -3.72 -4.52 -7.20
CA TYR A 64 -3.74 -5.48 -8.29
C TYR A 64 -3.98 -6.85 -7.66
N ARG A 65 -5.14 -7.43 -7.94
CA ARG A 65 -5.33 -8.85 -7.75
C ARG A 65 -4.74 -9.52 -8.97
N GLU A 66 -3.67 -10.26 -8.77
CA GLU A 66 -3.44 -11.44 -9.58
C GLU A 66 -4.54 -12.42 -9.11
N ASP A 67 -5.73 -12.29 -9.69
CA ASP A 67 -6.72 -13.37 -9.63
C ASP A 67 -6.00 -14.56 -10.30
N GLU A 68 -5.48 -15.47 -9.47
CA GLU A 68 -4.99 -16.77 -9.93
C GLU A 68 -6.18 -17.55 -10.49
N ASP A 69 -6.00 -17.97 -11.75
CA ASP A 69 -6.76 -18.92 -12.60
C ASP A 69 -7.85 -18.36 -13.54
#